data_AF-A0A924WCT1-F1
#
_entry.id   AF-A0A924WCT1-F1
#
_cell.length_a   1.000
_cell.length_b   1.000
_cell.length_c   1.000
_cell.angle_alpha   90.00
_cell.angle_beta   90.00
_cell.angle_gamma   90.00
#
_symmetry.space_group_name_H-M   'P 1'
#
loop_
_entity.id
_entity.type
_entity.pdbx_description
1 polymer ?
#
loop_
_entity_poly.entity_id
_entity_poly.type
_entity_poly.pdbx_seq_one_letter_code
_entity_poly.pdbx_strand_id
1 'polypeptide(L)'
;MGLTYANITIQNSEDVADYRRNRIGEDEIREVTVNAMVDTGSVQMAINEEIQHALGLEIYDYRPSILADGTRVRLPIVGPLIVRLFDRYSMTSALVLPGDS
;
A
#
# COMPACT_ATOMS: atom_id res chain seq x y z
N MET A 1 -6.64 -0.41 24.43
CA MET A 1 -6.81 0.74 23.51
C MET A 1 -7.72 0.29 22.38
N GLY A 2 -8.61 1.15 21.88
CA GLY A 2 -9.58 0.78 20.84
C GLY A 2 -8.96 0.72 19.45
N LEU A 3 -9.61 0.00 18.53
CA LEU A 3 -9.25 0.01 17.11
C LEU A 3 -9.45 1.43 16.56
N THR A 4 -8.38 2.01 16.00
CA THR A 4 -8.42 3.34 15.38
C THR A 4 -8.31 3.18 13.88
N TYR A 5 -9.16 3.88 13.14
CA TYR A 5 -9.20 3.85 11.69
C TYR A 5 -9.04 5.26 11.12
N ALA A 6 -8.48 5.35 9.92
CA ALA A 6 -8.32 6.60 9.20
C ALA A 6 -8.59 6.40 7.71
N ASN A 7 -9.33 7.33 7.11
CA ASN A 7 -9.46 7.41 5.67
C ASN A 7 -8.16 7.93 5.07
N ILE A 8 -7.52 7.13 4.24
CA ILE A 8 -6.29 7.46 3.53
C ILE A 8 -6.47 7.26 2.03
N THR A 9 -5.71 8.01 1.24
CA THR A 9 -5.59 7.77 -0.20
C THR A 9 -4.21 7.19 -0.47
N ILE A 10 -4.17 6.10 -1.23
CA ILE A 10 -2.95 5.42 -1.65
C ILE A 10 -2.83 5.63 -3.16
N GLN A 11 -1.66 6.08 -3.62
CA GLN A 11 -1.38 6.28 -5.05
C GLN A 11 -0.18 5.45 -5.47
N ASN A 12 -0.17 5.00 -6.73
CA ASN A 12 1.03 4.46 -7.35
C ASN A 12 2.07 5.59 -7.51
N SER A 13 3.25 5.44 -6.90
CA SER A 13 4.28 6.49 -6.95
C SER A 13 4.93 6.63 -8.32
N GLU A 14 4.96 5.55 -9.11
CA GLU A 14 5.55 5.56 -10.45
C GLU A 14 4.65 6.33 -11.42
N ASP A 15 3.34 6.13 -11.35
CA ASP A 15 2.37 6.91 -12.13
C ASP A 15 2.50 8.41 -11.82
N VAL A 16 2.63 8.78 -10.54
CA VAL A 16 2.85 10.19 -10.15
C VAL A 16 4.17 10.73 -10.73
N ALA A 17 5.22 9.90 -10.79
CA ALA A 17 6.49 10.29 -11.39
C ALA A 17 6.39 10.44 -12.92
N ASP A 18 5.63 9.58 -13.58
CA ASP A 18 5.40 9.60 -15.02
C ASP A 18 4.50 10.76 -15.46
N TYR A 19 3.47 11.09 -14.67
CA TYR A 19 2.67 12.30 -14.85
C TYR A 19 3.55 13.56 -14.77
N ARG A 20 4.42 13.66 -13.74
CA ARG A 20 5.39 14.77 -13.60
C ARG A 20 6.36 14.88 -14.77
N ARG A 21 6.58 13.78 -15.50
CA ARG A 21 7.43 13.70 -16.69
C ARG A 21 6.65 13.86 -18.00
N ASN A 22 5.35 14.15 -17.93
CA ASN A 22 4.43 14.27 -19.07
C ASN A 22 4.36 12.99 -19.93
N ARG A 23 4.45 11.81 -19.31
CA ARG A 23 4.33 10.52 -19.99
C ARG A 23 2.90 9.98 -20.00
N ILE A 24 2.12 10.34 -18.99
CA ILE A 24 0.71 9.96 -18.81
C ILE A 24 -0.11 11.20 -18.43
N GLY A 25 -1.43 11.13 -18.60
CA GLY A 25 -2.41 12.07 -18.08
C GLY A 25 -2.57 11.99 -16.55
N GLU A 26 -3.18 13.02 -15.96
CA GLU A 26 -3.51 13.01 -14.52
C GLU A 26 -4.54 11.94 -14.16
N ASP A 27 -5.48 11.67 -15.08
CA ASP A 27 -6.53 10.65 -14.98
C ASP A 27 -5.99 9.21 -15.07
N GLU A 28 -4.73 9.04 -15.47
CA GLU A 28 -4.05 7.75 -15.52
C GLU A 28 -3.32 7.40 -14.22
N ILE A 29 -3.28 8.32 -13.23
CA ILE A 29 -2.69 8.04 -11.92
C ILE A 29 -3.59 7.09 -11.14
N ARG A 30 -3.13 5.84 -10.95
CA ARG A 30 -3.88 4.87 -10.17
C ARG A 30 -3.86 5.23 -8.69
N GLU A 31 -5.05 5.33 -8.11
CA GLU A 31 -5.24 5.62 -6.69
C GLU A 31 -6.46 4.89 -6.11
N VAL A 32 -6.42 4.63 -4.81
CA VAL A 32 -7.54 4.10 -4.04
C VAL A 32 -7.70 4.88 -2.74
N THR A 33 -8.93 5.11 -2.32
CA THR A 33 -9.23 5.68 -1.00
C THR A 33 -9.87 4.60 -0.13
N VAL A 34 -9.26 4.34 1.02
CA VAL A 34 -9.63 3.23 1.90
C VAL A 34 -9.69 3.69 3.35
N ASN A 35 -10.53 3.03 4.15
CA ASN A 35 -10.55 3.21 5.60
C ASN A 35 -9.58 2.22 6.26
N ALA A 36 -8.36 2.64 6.51
CA ALA A 36 -7.28 1.79 6.98
C ALA A 36 -7.20 1.74 8.52
N MET A 37 -6.84 0.56 9.06
CA MET A 37 -6.57 0.39 10.49
C MET A 37 -5.19 0.95 10.86
N VAL A 38 -5.12 1.72 11.94
CA VAL A 38 -3.86 2.21 12.49
C VAL A 38 -3.28 1.14 13.42
N ASP A 39 -2.14 0.57 13.02
CA ASP A 39 -1.44 -0.47 13.78
C ASP A 39 0.00 -0.06 14.10
N THR A 40 0.25 0.32 15.36
CA THR A 40 1.60 0.64 15.85
C THR A 40 2.47 -0.59 16.09
N GLY A 41 1.90 -1.79 16.07
CA GLY A 41 2.62 -3.06 16.15
C GLY A 41 3.17 -3.51 14.80
N SER A 42 2.68 -2.94 13.70
CA SER A 42 3.21 -3.22 12.37
C SER A 42 4.50 -2.46 12.11
N VAL A 43 5.46 -3.14 11.46
CA VAL A 43 6.76 -2.57 11.08
C VAL A 43 6.75 -1.93 9.68
N GLN A 44 5.70 -2.18 8.89
CA GLN A 44 5.58 -1.72 7.51
C GLN A 44 4.11 -1.58 7.12
N MET A 45 3.81 -0.81 6.07
CA MET A 45 2.49 -0.81 5.48
C MET A 45 2.12 -2.23 5.00
N ALA A 46 0.87 -2.62 5.22
CA ALA A 46 0.29 -3.83 4.68
C ALA A 46 -0.94 -3.46 3.85
N ILE A 47 -1.10 -4.12 2.71
CA ILE A 47 -2.26 -4.00 1.83
C ILE A 47 -2.68 -5.41 1.41
N ASN A 48 -3.90 -5.56 0.91
CA ASN A 48 -4.34 -6.81 0.31
C ASN A 48 -4.00 -6.89 -1.20
N GLU A 49 -4.28 -8.06 -1.79
CA GLU A 49 -4.05 -8.34 -3.21
C GLU A 49 -4.91 -7.45 -4.13
N GLU A 50 -6.11 -7.06 -3.68
CA GLU A 50 -7.01 -6.19 -4.46
C GLU A 50 -6.45 -4.78 -4.61
N ILE A 51 -5.97 -4.18 -3.50
CA ILE A 51 -5.31 -2.86 -3.52
C ILE A 51 -4.05 -2.91 -4.37
N GLN A 52 -3.25 -3.99 -4.25
CA GLN A 52 -2.07 -4.16 -5.10
C GLN A 52 -2.46 -4.14 -6.59
N HIS A 53 -3.47 -4.91 -6.98
CA HIS A 53 -3.92 -5.02 -8.36
C HIS A 53 -4.52 -3.71 -8.87
N ALA A 54 -5.36 -3.04 -8.07
CA ALA A 54 -5.99 -1.76 -8.41
C ALA A 54 -4.93 -0.66 -8.66
N LEU A 55 -3.88 -0.63 -7.84
CA LEU A 55 -2.76 0.29 -8.01
C LEU A 55 -1.73 -0.19 -9.04
N GLY A 56 -1.85 -1.43 -9.52
CA GLY A 56 -0.90 -2.11 -10.40
C GLY A 56 0.54 -2.01 -9.91
N LEU A 57 0.76 -2.30 -8.63
CA LEU A 57 2.09 -2.25 -8.01
C LEU A 57 2.88 -3.51 -8.34
N GLU A 58 4.13 -3.31 -8.79
CA GLU A 58 5.05 -4.41 -9.08
C GLU A 58 5.62 -5.02 -7.81
N ILE A 59 5.86 -6.34 -7.86
CA ILE A 59 6.57 -7.07 -6.81
C ILE A 59 8.05 -6.95 -7.08
N TYR A 60 8.82 -6.40 -6.14
CA TYR A 60 10.26 -6.25 -6.28
C TYR A 60 11.06 -7.02 -5.22
N ASP A 61 10.41 -7.50 -4.15
CA ASP A 61 11.05 -8.33 -3.12
C ASP A 61 10.02 -9.25 -2.44
N TYR A 62 10.52 -10.20 -1.64
CA TYR A 62 9.71 -11.12 -0.84
C TYR A 62 10.29 -11.29 0.57
N ARG A 63 9.46 -11.12 1.59
CA ARG A 63 9.88 -11.21 3.00
C ARG A 63 9.27 -12.42 3.71
N PRO A 64 10.08 -13.21 4.45
CA PRO A 64 9.56 -14.18 5.41
C PRO A 64 8.80 -13.47 6.53
N SER A 65 7.57 -13.89 6.80
CA SER A 65 6.66 -13.30 7.78
C SER A 65 5.95 -14.37 8.60
N ILE A 66 5.51 -14.00 9.79
CA ILE A 66 4.66 -14.84 10.65
C ILE A 66 3.33 -14.10 10.81
N LEU A 67 2.25 -14.73 10.38
CA LEU A 67 0.90 -14.19 10.54
C LEU A 67 0.44 -14.31 12.01
N ALA A 68 -0.65 -13.62 12.35
CA ALA A 68 -1.19 -13.62 13.71
C ALA A 68 -1.60 -15.02 14.22
N ASP A 69 -1.94 -15.94 13.31
CA ASP A 69 -2.25 -17.34 13.61
C ASP A 69 -1.00 -18.23 13.79
N GLY A 70 0.20 -17.66 13.65
CA GLY A 70 1.49 -18.35 13.73
C GLY A 70 1.97 -18.96 12.40
N THR A 71 1.18 -18.85 11.33
CA THR A 71 1.55 -19.38 10.02
C THR A 71 2.77 -18.65 9.47
N ARG A 72 3.79 -19.43 9.07
CA ARG A 72 4.99 -18.91 8.41
C ARG A 72 4.76 -18.83 6.91
N VAL A 73 4.86 -17.64 6.36
CA VAL A 73 4.62 -17.37 4.94
C VAL A 73 5.72 -16.49 4.37
N ARG A 74 5.83 -16.46 3.05
CA ARG A 74 6.69 -15.53 2.34
C ARG A 74 5.81 -14.57 1.56
N LEU A 75 5.77 -13.32 2.00
CA LEU A 75 4.85 -12.31 1.46
C LEU A 75 5.56 -11.42 0.42
N PRO A 76 4.87 -11.00 -0.65
CA PRO A 76 5.41 -10.03 -1.60
C PRO A 76 5.59 -8.66 -0.95
N ILE A 77 6.63 -7.94 -1.38
CA ILE A 77 6.78 -6.51 -1.14
C ILE A 77 6.56 -5.79 -2.46
N VAL A 78 5.69 -4.79 -2.43
CA VAL A 78 5.26 -4.02 -3.59
C VAL A 78 5.39 -2.51 -3.36
N GLY A 79 5.51 -1.76 -4.45
CA GLY A 79 5.64 -0.31 -4.42
C GLY A 79 6.66 0.20 -5.44
N PRO A 80 7.12 1.46 -5.32
CA PRO A 80 6.77 2.42 -4.25
C PRO A 80 5.33 2.95 -4.37
N LEU A 81 4.72 3.26 -3.22
CA LEU A 81 3.40 3.90 -3.12
C LEU A 81 3.46 5.18 -2.29
N ILE A 82 2.52 6.09 -2.54
CA ILE A 82 2.34 7.32 -1.75
C ILE A 82 1.08 7.17 -0.91
N VAL A 83 1.20 7.32 0.39
CA VAL A 83 0.07 7.39 1.34
C VAL A 83 -0.22 8.85 1.66
N ARG A 84 -1.46 9.28 1.48
CA ARG A 84 -1.94 10.62 1.81
C ARG A 84 -2.95 10.55 2.95
N LEU A 85 -2.75 11.42 3.93
CA LEU A 85 -3.65 11.62 5.06
C LEU A 85 -3.77 13.13 5.30
N PHE A 86 -4.94 13.70 5.01
CA PHE A 86 -5.17 15.14 5.03
C PHE A 86 -4.15 15.91 4.15
N ASP A 87 -3.44 16.88 4.72
CA ASP A 87 -2.41 17.69 4.08
C ASP A 87 -1.01 17.04 4.12
N ARG A 88 -0.91 15.81 4.61
CA ARG A 88 0.35 15.08 4.78
C ARG A 88 0.45 13.89 3.84
N TYR A 89 1.67 13.54 3.47
CA TYR A 89 1.95 12.34 2.72
C TYR A 89 3.25 11.66 3.17
N SER A 90 3.36 10.38 2.87
CA SER A 90 4.58 9.58 3.01
C SER A 90 4.74 8.67 1.80
N MET A 91 5.97 8.33 1.43
CA MET A 91 6.27 7.36 0.39
C MET A 91 6.87 6.11 1.04
N THR A 92 6.34 4.94 0.73
CA THR A 92 6.75 3.67 1.32
C THR A 92 6.51 2.52 0.34
N SER A 93 6.90 1.32 0.73
CA SER A 93 6.42 0.07 0.14
C SER A 93 5.50 -0.66 1.11
N ALA A 94 4.76 -1.64 0.59
CA ALA A 94 3.83 -2.44 1.37
C ALA A 94 4.11 -3.93 1.23
N LEU A 95 3.82 -4.67 2.30
CA LEU A 95 3.63 -6.13 2.25
C LEU A 95 2.23 -6.43 1.74
N VAL A 96 2.10 -7.45 0.90
CA VAL A 96 0.80 -7.92 0.42
C VAL A 96 0.33 -9.07 1.28
N LEU A 97 -0.77 -8.87 2.00
CA LEU A 97 -1.43 -9.90 2.80
C LEU A 97 -2.47 -10.65 1.95
N PRO A 98 -2.63 -11.97 2.16
CA PRO A 98 -3.64 -12.76 1.46
C PRO A 98 -5.06 -12.43 1.96
N GLY A 99 -6.03 -12.46 1.04
CA GLY A 99 -7.45 -12.29 1.38
C GLY A 99 -7.84 -10.84 1.65
N ASP A 100 -9.04 -10.65 2.22
CA ASP A 100 -9.68 -9.33 2.36
C ASP A 100 -9.25 -8.61 3.66
N SER A 101 -7.93 -8.48 3.83
CA SER A 101 -7.29 -7.91 5.02
C SER A 101 -7.18 -6.39 4.99
#